data_AF-A0A940T8L2-F1
#
_entry.id   AF-A0A940T8L2-F1
#
_cell.length_a   1.000
_cell.length_b   1.000
_cell.length_c   1.000
_cell.angle_alpha   90.00
_cell.angle_beta   90.00
_cell.angle_gamma   90.00
#
_symmetry.space_group_name_H-M   'P 1'
#
loop_
_entity.id
_entity.type
_entity.pdbx_description
1 polymer ?
#
loop_
_entity_poly.entity_id
_entity_poly.type
_entity_poly.pdbx_seq_one_letter_code
_entity_poly.pdbx_strand_id
1 'polypeptide(L)' 'CSDFRNHISRVLGHRFLVAAPSKDTMLALSEVTNDVVERLGTAIVGEYRFATRPLTTDVFHFSSSGVKIAGHFSEVDG' A
#
# COMPACT_ATOMS: atom_id res chain seq x y z
N CYS A 1 19.08 5.68 -0.40
CA CYS A 1 17.93 4.77 -0.62
C CYS A 1 18.20 3.30 -0.28
N SER A 2 19.44 2.80 -0.31
CA SER A 2 19.78 1.40 0.05
C SER A 2 19.44 1.05 1.49
N ASP A 3 19.67 1.96 2.42
CA ASP A 3 19.63 1.64 3.86
C ASP A 3 18.20 1.49 4.37
N PHE A 4 17.31 2.40 3.97
CA PHE A 4 15.88 2.27 4.21
C PHE A 4 15.31 0.99 3.60
N ARG A 5 15.70 0.68 2.36
CA ARG A 5 15.26 -0.54 1.67
C ARG A 5 15.72 -1.80 2.40
N ASN A 6 16.99 -1.86 2.81
CA ASN A 6 17.55 -2.99 3.54
C ASN A 6 16.91 -3.14 4.93
N HIS A 7 16.65 -2.03 5.62
CA HIS A 7 15.99 -2.03 6.91
C HIS A 7 14.56 -2.57 6.81
N ILE A 8 13.75 -2.02 5.89
CA ILE A 8 12.36 -2.43 5.72
C ILE A 8 12.26 -3.88 5.24
N SER A 9 13.10 -4.32 4.30
CA SER A 9 13.11 -5.73 3.85
C SER A 9 13.50 -6.73 4.95
N ARG A 10 14.26 -6.29 5.96
CA ARG A 10 14.58 -7.14 7.13
C ARG A 10 13.40 -7.29 8.08
N VAL A 11 12.59 -6.24 8.22
CA VAL A 11 11.47 -6.20 9.17
C VAL A 11 10.20 -6.81 8.58
N LEU A 12 9.90 -6.53 7.31
CA LEU A 12 8.66 -6.94 6.63
C LEU A 12 8.84 -8.10 5.65
N GLY A 13 10.06 -8.64 5.52
CA GLY A 13 10.40 -9.67 4.54
C GLY A 13 10.69 -9.12 3.13
N HIS A 14 10.89 -10.02 2.18
CA HIS A 14 11.41 -9.67 0.85
C HIS A 14 10.37 -9.09 -0.12
N ARG A 15 9.08 -9.22 0.19
CA ARG A 15 7.97 -8.75 -0.66
C ARG A 15 6.86 -8.24 0.24
N PHE A 16 6.51 -6.98 0.09
CA PHE A 16 5.36 -6.39 0.79
C PHE A 16 4.63 -5.44 -0.15
N LEU A 17 3.32 -5.37 0.03
CA LEU A 17 2.45 -4.41 -0.62
C LEU A 17 2.38 -3.15 0.23
N VAL A 18 2.40 -1.99 -0.42
CA VAL A 18 2.30 -0.68 0.22
C VAL A 18 1.16 0.09 -0.40
N ALA A 19 0.39 0.79 0.40
CA ALA A 19 -0.54 1.81 -0.08
C ALA A 19 -0.32 3.11 0.70
N ALA A 20 -0.44 4.24 0.00
CA ALA A 20 -0.28 5.56 0.58
C ALA A 20 -1.49 6.43 0.22
N PRO A 21 -2.64 6.21 0.87
CA PRO A 21 -3.88 6.94 0.57
C PRO A 21 -3.77 8.44 0.84
N SER A 22 -2.92 8.86 1.77
CA SER A 22 -2.69 10.26 2.13
C SER A 22 -1.21 10.52 2.45
N LYS A 23 -0.82 11.79 2.58
CA LYS A 23 0.53 12.14 3.04
C LYS A 23 0.85 11.65 4.45
N ASP A 24 -0.19 11.43 5.26
CA ASP A 24 -0.05 11.12 6.69
C ASP A 24 -0.25 9.63 6.96
N THR A 25 -0.77 8.86 5.98
CA THR A 25 -1.12 7.45 6.12
C THR A 25 -0.35 6.60 5.12
N MET A 26 0.41 5.62 5.62
CA MET A 26 1.03 4.56 4.83
C MET A 26 0.71 3.19 5.43
N LEU A 27 0.19 2.29 4.62
CA LEU A 27 -0.14 0.92 4.98
C LEU A 27 0.86 -0.02 4.30
N ALA A 28 1.44 -0.97 5.05
CA ALA A 28 2.36 -1.97 4.50
C ALA A 28 1.98 -3.37 4.99
N LEU A 29 1.91 -4.33 4.05
CA LEU A 29 1.48 -5.71 4.31
C LEU A 29 2.51 -6.70 3.74
N SER A 30 3.03 -7.57 4.60
CA SER A 30 4.01 -8.60 4.25
C SER A 30 3.41 -9.91 3.74
N GLU A 31 2.16 -10.21 4.11
CA GLU A 31 1.44 -11.42 3.70
C GLU A 31 0.05 -11.04 3.18
N VAL A 32 -0.29 -11.54 1.99
CA VAL A 32 -1.50 -11.18 1.27
C VAL A 32 -2.31 -12.43 1.03
N THR A 33 -3.44 -12.54 1.73
CA THR A 33 -4.53 -13.49 1.41
C THR A 33 -5.68 -12.70 0.78
N ASN A 34 -6.60 -13.37 0.08
CA ASN A 34 -7.71 -12.69 -0.61
C ASN A 34 -8.55 -11.81 0.34
N ASP A 35 -8.88 -12.31 1.53
CA ASP A 35 -9.64 -11.57 2.55
C ASP A 35 -8.90 -10.30 3.04
N VAL A 36 -7.56 -10.34 3.05
CA VAL A 36 -6.73 -9.18 3.43
C VAL A 36 -6.77 -8.13 2.32
N VAL A 37 -6.86 -8.52 1.05
CA VAL A 37 -6.94 -7.58 -0.09
C VAL A 37 -8.24 -6.78 -0.07
N GLU A 38 -9.38 -7.43 0.17
CA GLU A 38 -10.68 -6.73 0.22
C GLU A 38 -10.73 -5.72 1.36
N ARG A 39 -10.34 -6.14 2.57
CA ARG A 39 -10.30 -5.25 3.75
C ARG A 39 -9.31 -4.11 3.57
N LEU A 40 -8.18 -4.38 2.92
CA LEU A 40 -7.19 -3.36 2.57
C LEU A 40 -7.78 -2.34 1.59
N GLY A 41 -8.52 -2.80 0.57
CA GLY A 41 -9.18 -1.92 -0.39
C GLY A 41 -10.15 -0.95 0.30
N THR A 42 -11.01 -1.45 1.19
CA THR A 42 -11.93 -0.60 1.97
C THR A 42 -11.18 0.44 2.81
N ALA A 43 -10.09 0.04 3.47
CA ALA A 43 -9.29 0.95 4.29
C ALA A 43 -8.60 2.03 3.45
N ILE A 44 -7.99 1.66 2.31
CA ILE A 44 -7.33 2.60 1.39
C ILE A 44 -8.32 3.62 0.86
N VAL A 45 -9.47 3.18 0.35
CA VAL A 45 -10.49 4.07 -0.23
C VAL A 45 -11.08 4.98 0.85
N GLY A 46 -11.36 4.45 2.04
CA GLY A 46 -11.84 5.24 3.17
C GLY A 46 -10.86 6.36 3.55
N GLU A 47 -9.60 6.01 3.79
CA GLU A 47 -8.55 6.98 4.14
C GLU A 47 -8.34 8.01 3.03
N TYR A 48 -8.33 7.59 1.76
CA TYR A 48 -8.16 8.48 0.61
C TYR A 48 -9.30 9.50 0.55
N ARG A 49 -10.55 9.07 0.71
CA ARG A 49 -11.73 9.93 0.62
C ARG A 49 -11.80 10.99 1.72
N PHE A 50 -11.37 10.66 2.93
CA PHE A 50 -11.42 11.58 4.09
C PHE A 50 -10.13 12.36 4.29
N ALA A 51 -9.06 12.07 3.55
CA ALA A 51 -7.81 12.80 3.65
C ALA A 51 -7.96 14.26 3.21
N THR A 52 -7.39 15.18 4.00
CA THR A 52 -7.28 16.60 3.59
C THR A 52 -6.36 16.77 2.37
N ARG A 53 -5.44 15.82 2.16
CA ARG A 53 -4.49 15.78 1.04
C ARG A 53 -4.36 14.34 0.53
N PRO A 54 -5.33 13.87 -0.27
CA PRO A 54 -5.29 12.53 -0.85
C PRO A 54 -4.09 12.39 -1.78
N LEU A 55 -3.53 11.17 -1.83
CA LEU A 55 -2.40 10.85 -2.70
C LEU A 55 -2.78 9.86 -3.79
N THR A 56 -3.03 8.60 -3.44
CA THR A 56 -3.41 7.56 -4.41
C THR A 56 -4.08 6.37 -3.73
N THR A 57 -4.98 5.69 -4.45
CA THR A 57 -5.53 4.39 -4.07
C THR A 57 -4.77 3.21 -4.71
N ASP A 58 -3.64 3.50 -5.37
CA ASP A 58 -2.75 2.47 -5.91
C ASP A 58 -2.08 1.66 -4.80
N VAL A 59 -1.94 0.36 -5.08
CA VAL A 59 -1.12 -0.55 -4.29
C VAL A 59 0.20 -0.76 -4.99
N PHE A 60 1.29 -0.54 -4.27
CA PHE A 60 2.66 -0.69 -4.75
C PHE A 60 3.25 -2.00 -4.25
N HIS A 61 3.83 -2.79 -5.16
CA HIS A 61 4.71 -3.88 -4.81
C HIS A 61 6.14 -3.38 -4.69
N PHE A 62 6.68 -3.44 -3.47
CA PHE A 62 8.08 -3.17 -3.19
C PHE A 62 8.91 -4.44 -3.32
N SER A 63 9.97 -4.37 -4.13
CA SER A 63 10.92 -5.47 -4.32
C SER A 63 12.36 -4.97 -4.45
N SER A 64 13.31 -5.90 -4.46
CA SER A 64 14.72 -5.60 -4.74
C SER A 64 14.96 -5.01 -6.14
N SER A 65 14.02 -5.21 -7.08
CA SER A 65 14.08 -4.67 -8.44
C SER A 65 13.51 -3.24 -8.57
N GLY A 66 12.90 -2.71 -7.50
CA GLY A 66 12.24 -1.40 -7.48
C GLY A 66 10.79 -1.48 -7.03
N VAL A 67 10.06 -0.39 -7.28
CA VAL A 67 8.64 -0.22 -6.94
C VAL A 67 7.80 -0.37 -8.21
N LYS A 68 6.74 -1.16 -8.15
CA LYS A 68 5.78 -1.32 -9.26
C LYS A 68 4.35 -1.18 -8.73
N ILE A 69 3.43 -0.73 -9.55
CA ILE A 69 2.00 -0.79 -9.23
C ILE A 69 1.55 -2.25 -9.36
N ALA A 70 0.95 -2.77 -8.29
CA ALA A 70 0.40 -4.12 -8.21
C ALA A 70 -1.11 -4.14 -8.48
N GLY A 71 -1.80 -3.04 -8.21
CA GLY A 71 -3.23 -2.90 -8.41
C GLY A 71 -3.71 -1.49 -8.06
N HIS A 72 -4.98 -1.24 -8.33
CA HIS A 72 -5.66 0.02 -8.05
C HIS A 72 -7.03 -0.29 -7.45
N PHE A 73 -7.40 0.44 -6.40
CA PHE A 73 -8.75 0.39 -5.87
C PHE A 73 -9.52 1.62 -6.33
N SER A 74 -10.57 1.38 -7.12
CA SER A 74 -11.52 2.42 -7.50
C SER A 74 -12.55 2.60 -6.39
N GLU A 75 -13.04 3.83 -6.22
CA GLU A 75 -14.30 4.02 -5.50
C GLU A 75 -15.38 3.20 -6.23
N VAL A 76 -16.01 2.26 -5.52
CA VAL A 76 -17.25 1.67 -6.00
C VAL A 76 -18.32 2.71 -5.70
N ASP A 77 -18.90 3.29 -6.74
CA ASP A 77 -20.07 4.16 -6.62
C ASP A 77 -21.15 3.37 -5.85
N GLY A 78 -21.42 3.81 -4.62
CA GLY A 78 -22.49 3.28 -3.77
C GLY A 78 -23.83 3.88 -4.14
#